data_AF-A0A2S7IGG5-F1
#
_entry.id   AF-A0A2S7IGG5-F1
#
_cell.length_a   1.000
_cell.length_b   1.000
_cell.length_c   1.000
_cell.angle_alpha   90.00
_cell.angle_beta   90.00
_cell.angle_gamma   90.00
#
_symmetry.space_group_name_H-M   'P 1'
#
loop_
_entity.id
_entity.type
_entity.pdbx_description
1 polymer ?
#
loop_
_entity_poly.entity_id
_entity_poly.type
_entity_poly.pdbx_seq_one_letter_code
_entity_poly.pdbx_strand_id
1 'polypeptide(L)'
;MSLIVKKGLLWAGLGLGAWASLSFSQPRTPTVGRMSADTIYGLGRPATAERIKAWDSAIRPDGKGLPPGSGTAVKGAVLYAERCSACHGKTGVEGPNDRLVVSDTSKTKGIGNYWPYATTLFDYIRRAMPFNAPGSLTDAEVYSLTAFLLEKNQRIQPGFVLDAQTLPRVAMPAKAKYILDDRSGGPIIR
;
A
#
# COMPACT_ATOMS: atom_id res chain seq x y z
N MET A 1 -27.27 57.89 19.42
CA MET A 1 -26.58 58.36 20.64
C MET A 1 -25.56 57.29 21.00
N SER A 2 -24.24 57.45 20.96
CA SER A 2 -23.37 58.58 20.66
C SER A 2 -22.04 58.04 20.12
N LEU A 3 -21.49 58.76 19.16
CA LEU A 3 -20.09 58.73 18.75
C LEU A 3 -19.18 59.09 19.93
N ILE A 4 -18.03 58.42 20.11
CA ILE A 4 -16.77 59.08 20.50
C ILE A 4 -15.59 58.40 19.78
N VAL A 5 -15.03 59.18 18.86
CA VAL A 5 -13.69 59.08 18.27
C VAL A 5 -12.66 59.60 19.28
N LYS A 6 -11.45 59.03 19.33
CA LYS A 6 -10.20 59.80 19.47
C LYS A 6 -8.93 58.94 19.25
N LYS A 7 -8.20 59.31 18.19
CA LYS A 7 -6.74 59.56 18.09
C LYS A 7 -5.83 58.42 18.60
N GLY A 8 -5.03 57.75 17.77
CA GLY A 8 -4.08 58.32 16.81
C GLY A 8 -2.69 58.30 17.46
N LEU A 9 -1.82 57.39 17.01
CA LEU A 9 -0.37 57.58 17.10
C LEU A 9 0.33 56.75 16.02
N LEU A 10 0.79 57.47 15.00
CA LEU A 10 1.79 57.01 14.04
C LEU A 10 3.15 56.99 14.75
N TRP A 11 3.86 55.87 14.68
CA TRP A 11 5.32 55.88 14.76
C TRP A 11 5.86 55.17 13.52
N ALA A 12 6.45 55.98 12.64
CA ALA A 12 7.36 55.54 11.60
C ALA A 12 8.65 55.06 12.28
N GLY A 13 9.05 53.83 12.00
CA GLY A 13 10.30 53.25 12.44
C GLY A 13 10.88 52.39 11.33
N LEU A 14 11.63 53.03 10.44
CA LEU A 14 12.55 52.37 9.52
C LEU A 14 13.55 51.53 10.32
N GLY A 15 13.43 50.22 10.21
CA GLY A 15 14.38 49.27 10.77
C GLY A 15 14.64 48.15 9.78
N LEU A 16 15.55 48.40 8.83
CA LEU A 16 16.20 47.37 8.02
C LEU A 16 17.06 46.49 8.94
N GLY A 17 16.41 45.59 9.68
CA GLY A 17 17.08 44.52 10.38
C GLY A 17 17.34 43.39 9.39
N ALA A 18 18.55 43.33 8.83
CA ALA A 18 19.02 42.14 8.13
C ALA A 18 19.05 40.97 9.12
N TRP A 19 18.08 40.06 9.02
CA TRP A 19 18.18 38.75 9.66
C TRP A 19 19.23 37.99 8.86
N ALA A 20 20.49 38.12 9.27
CA ALA A 20 21.54 37.22 8.84
C ALA A 20 21.14 35.83 9.35
N SER A 21 20.54 35.03 8.48
CA SER A 21 20.38 33.60 8.69
C SER A 21 21.78 33.03 8.86
N LEU A 22 22.20 32.81 10.10
CA LEU A 22 23.33 31.95 10.40
C LEU A 22 22.93 30.56 9.91
N SER A 23 23.29 30.25 8.67
CA SER A 23 23.32 28.88 8.19
C SER A 23 24.34 28.14 9.04
N PHE A 24 23.87 27.49 10.10
CA PHE A 24 24.62 26.44 10.75
C PHE A 24 24.86 25.36 9.70
N SER A 25 26.05 25.37 9.11
CA SER A 25 26.54 24.26 8.32
C SER A 25 26.61 23.08 9.28
N GLN A 26 25.63 22.16 9.20
CA GLN A 26 25.71 20.92 9.95
C GLN A 26 27.06 20.27 9.62
N PRO A 27 27.83 19.83 10.64
CA PRO A 27 29.02 19.04 10.36
C PRO A 27 28.57 17.84 9.53
N ARG A 28 29.08 17.76 8.30
CA ARG A 28 28.92 16.54 7.48
C ARG A 28 29.55 15.43 8.30
N THR A 29 28.71 14.59 8.89
CA THR A 29 29.19 13.34 9.49
C THR A 29 30.01 12.64 8.42
N PRO A 30 31.28 12.32 8.69
CA PRO A 30 32.09 11.61 7.71
C PRO A 30 31.34 10.33 7.39
N THR A 31 30.97 10.20 6.12
CA THR A 31 30.41 8.95 5.60
C THR A 31 31.55 7.96 5.67
N VAL A 32 31.66 7.23 6.78
CA VAL A 32 32.50 6.04 6.83
C VAL A 32 31.91 5.12 5.76
N GLY A 33 32.57 5.07 4.60
CA GLY A 33 32.16 4.21 3.51
C GLY A 33 32.12 2.80 4.04
N ARG A 34 30.92 2.22 4.17
CA ARG A 34 30.79 0.80 4.44
C ARG A 34 31.41 0.09 3.23
N MET A 35 32.62 -0.44 3.40
CA MET A 35 33.18 -1.39 2.44
C MET A 35 32.18 -2.54 2.33
N SER A 36 31.75 -2.86 1.11
CA SER A 36 30.77 -3.93 0.89
C SER A 36 31.40 -5.30 1.15
N ALA A 37 30.58 -6.30 1.48
CA ALA A 37 31.06 -7.64 1.85
C ALA A 37 31.88 -8.33 0.74
N ASP A 38 31.67 -7.94 -0.53
CA ASP A 38 32.50 -8.35 -1.66
C ASP A 38 33.93 -7.79 -1.55
N THR A 39 34.09 -6.57 -1.03
CA THR A 39 35.38 -5.90 -0.86
C THR A 39 36.12 -6.40 0.38
N ILE A 40 35.39 -6.72 1.46
CA ILE A 40 35.98 -7.19 2.72
C ILE A 40 36.27 -8.69 2.70
N TYR A 41 35.35 -9.50 2.16
CA TYR A 41 35.39 -10.96 2.26
C TYR A 41 35.41 -11.68 0.91
N GLY A 42 35.32 -10.97 -0.22
CA GLY A 42 35.23 -11.59 -1.55
C GLY A 42 33.90 -12.30 -1.82
N LEU A 43 32.85 -12.05 -1.03
CA LEU A 43 31.57 -12.73 -1.12
C LEU A 43 30.52 -11.89 -1.86
N GLY A 44 29.91 -12.51 -2.87
CA GLY A 44 28.82 -11.90 -3.63
C GLY A 44 29.29 -10.87 -4.65
N ARG A 45 28.32 -10.19 -5.26
CA ARG A 45 28.52 -9.10 -6.22
C ARG A 45 27.28 -8.20 -6.25
N PRO A 46 27.40 -6.91 -6.62
CA PRO A 46 26.24 -6.05 -6.84
C PRO A 46 25.21 -6.70 -7.79
N ALA A 47 23.93 -6.59 -7.45
CA ALA A 47 22.86 -7.04 -8.33
C ALA A 47 22.68 -6.06 -9.49
N THR A 48 22.53 -6.60 -10.71
CA THR A 48 22.19 -5.76 -11.87
C THR A 48 20.77 -5.23 -11.73
N ALA A 49 20.48 -4.12 -12.39
CA ALA A 49 19.14 -3.53 -12.39
C ALA A 49 18.09 -4.51 -12.93
N GLU A 50 18.45 -5.30 -13.93
CA GLU A 50 17.59 -6.33 -14.53
C GLU A 50 17.27 -7.43 -13.53
N ARG A 51 18.27 -7.89 -12.75
CA ARG A 51 18.07 -8.90 -11.72
C ARG A 51 17.18 -8.40 -10.59
N ILE A 52 17.37 -7.14 -10.17
CA ILE A 52 16.49 -6.49 -9.19
C ILE A 52 15.07 -6.41 -9.74
N LYS A 53 14.88 -5.89 -10.95
CA LYS A 53 13.56 -5.75 -11.59
C LYS A 53 12.83 -7.09 -11.75
N ALA A 54 13.55 -8.17 -12.01
CA ALA A 54 12.96 -9.51 -12.14
C ALA A 54 12.42 -10.07 -10.82
N TRP A 55 12.91 -9.60 -9.66
CA TRP A 55 12.56 -10.13 -8.33
C TRP A 55 11.75 -9.14 -7.48
N ASP A 56 12.01 -7.84 -7.65
CA ASP A 56 11.39 -6.75 -6.90
C ASP A 56 10.01 -6.41 -7.47
N SER A 57 9.04 -7.26 -7.12
CA SER A 57 7.64 -7.10 -7.49
C SER A 57 6.75 -6.70 -6.32
N ALA A 58 7.34 -6.32 -5.18
CA ALA A 58 6.61 -6.05 -3.94
C ALA A 58 5.82 -4.74 -4.03
N ILE A 59 4.56 -4.80 -3.59
CA ILE A 59 3.68 -3.64 -3.57
C ILE A 59 3.40 -3.21 -2.14
N ARG A 60 3.66 -1.93 -1.89
CA ARG A 60 3.50 -1.33 -0.57
C ARG A 60 2.06 -0.88 -0.31
N PRO A 61 1.66 -0.70 0.97
CA PRO A 61 0.37 -0.11 1.33
C PRO A 61 0.07 1.26 0.71
N ASP A 62 1.11 2.06 0.45
CA ASP A 62 1.02 3.38 -0.19
C ASP A 62 0.89 3.33 -1.72
N GLY A 63 0.90 2.14 -2.32
CA GLY A 63 0.84 1.93 -3.76
C GLY A 63 2.18 1.92 -4.48
N LYS A 64 3.29 2.20 -3.79
CA LYS A 64 4.62 2.09 -4.40
C LYS A 64 4.87 0.65 -4.86
N GLY A 65 5.26 0.50 -6.12
CA GLY A 65 5.45 -0.79 -6.80
C GLY A 65 4.27 -1.23 -7.67
N LEU A 66 3.14 -0.52 -7.64
CA LEU A 66 2.01 -0.83 -8.52
C LEU A 66 2.38 -0.66 -10.01
N PRO A 67 2.13 -1.67 -10.85
CA PRO A 67 2.35 -1.57 -12.28
C PRO A 67 1.26 -0.71 -12.95
N PRO A 68 1.55 -0.16 -14.15
CA PRO A 68 0.54 0.53 -14.94
C PRO A 68 -0.57 -0.45 -15.37
N GLY A 69 -1.80 0.06 -15.45
CA GLY A 69 -2.96 -0.74 -15.85
C GLY A 69 -4.21 -0.28 -15.13
N SER A 70 -5.34 -0.87 -15.50
CA SER A 70 -6.61 -0.68 -14.82
C SER A 70 -7.53 -1.88 -15.01
N GLY A 71 -8.55 -1.98 -14.16
CA GLY A 71 -9.51 -3.07 -14.18
C GLY A 71 -10.85 -2.69 -13.59
N THR A 72 -11.84 -3.53 -13.85
CA THR A 72 -13.22 -3.36 -13.37
C THR A 72 -13.74 -4.68 -12.84
N ALA A 73 -14.67 -4.64 -11.89
CA ALA A 73 -15.28 -5.85 -11.33
C ALA A 73 -15.99 -6.71 -12.37
N VAL A 74 -16.61 -6.11 -13.41
CA VAL A 74 -17.27 -6.84 -14.50
C VAL A 74 -16.29 -7.73 -15.26
N LYS A 75 -15.13 -7.17 -15.68
CA LYS A 75 -14.05 -7.97 -16.29
C LYS A 75 -13.49 -9.01 -15.31
N GLY A 76 -13.36 -8.63 -14.04
CA GLY A 76 -12.88 -9.51 -12.99
C GLY A 76 -13.78 -10.71 -12.73
N ALA A 77 -15.11 -10.55 -12.86
CA ALA A 77 -16.07 -11.64 -12.67
C ALA A 77 -15.88 -12.76 -13.70
N VAL A 78 -15.60 -12.40 -14.95
CA VAL A 78 -15.30 -13.36 -16.03
C VAL A 78 -14.01 -14.12 -15.71
N LEU A 79 -12.93 -13.39 -15.41
CA LEU A 79 -11.63 -13.99 -15.05
C LEU A 79 -11.74 -14.88 -13.80
N TYR A 80 -12.50 -14.46 -12.80
CA TYR A 80 -12.71 -15.22 -11.57
C TYR A 80 -13.39 -16.56 -11.85
N ALA A 81 -14.43 -16.56 -12.70
CA ALA A 81 -15.12 -17.78 -13.10
C ALA A 81 -14.17 -18.77 -13.77
N GLU A 82 -13.28 -18.28 -14.65
CA GLU A 82 -12.34 -19.10 -15.40
C GLU A 82 -11.13 -19.59 -14.58
N ARG A 83 -10.61 -18.76 -13.68
CA ARG A 83 -9.28 -18.95 -13.07
C ARG A 83 -9.28 -19.19 -11.56
N CYS A 84 -10.38 -18.91 -10.87
CA CYS A 84 -10.41 -18.91 -9.40
C CYS A 84 -11.52 -19.81 -8.83
N SER A 85 -12.67 -19.87 -9.51
CA SER A 85 -13.91 -20.46 -8.97
C SER A 85 -13.82 -21.95 -8.67
N ALA A 86 -12.94 -22.70 -9.36
CA ALA A 86 -12.73 -24.12 -9.13
C ALA A 86 -12.25 -24.45 -7.71
N CYS A 87 -11.55 -23.51 -7.06
CA CYS A 87 -11.03 -23.65 -5.69
C CYS A 87 -11.83 -22.83 -4.67
N HIS A 88 -12.23 -21.60 -5.03
CA HIS A 88 -12.83 -20.65 -4.11
C HIS A 88 -14.37 -20.59 -4.17
N GLY A 89 -14.98 -21.43 -5.02
CA GLY A 89 -16.41 -21.43 -5.27
C GLY A 89 -16.85 -20.32 -6.23
N LYS A 90 -18.05 -20.45 -6.78
CA LYS A 90 -18.58 -19.54 -7.81
C LYS A 90 -18.81 -18.13 -7.28
N THR A 91 -19.21 -18.00 -6.01
CA THR A 91 -19.47 -16.70 -5.40
C THR A 91 -18.35 -16.23 -4.47
N GLY A 92 -17.35 -17.09 -4.20
CA GLY A 92 -16.27 -16.81 -3.25
C GLY A 92 -16.66 -17.06 -1.80
N VAL A 93 -17.88 -17.57 -1.56
CA VAL A 93 -18.45 -17.81 -0.23
C VAL A 93 -18.42 -19.30 0.12
N GLU A 94 -18.26 -20.19 -0.86
CA GLU A 94 -18.51 -21.62 -0.69
C GLU A 94 -17.29 -22.39 -0.14
N GLY A 95 -16.18 -22.40 -0.89
CA GLY A 95 -15.09 -23.38 -0.74
C GLY A 95 -14.96 -24.26 -2.00
N PRO A 96 -14.12 -25.31 -2.01
CA PRO A 96 -13.56 -26.03 -0.86
C PRO A 96 -12.37 -25.36 -0.16
N ASN A 97 -11.68 -24.41 -0.82
CA ASN A 97 -10.55 -23.68 -0.22
C ASN A 97 -11.04 -22.40 0.48
N ASP A 98 -10.11 -21.47 0.76
CA ASP A 98 -10.41 -20.23 1.48
C ASP A 98 -11.60 -19.46 0.87
N ARG A 99 -12.50 -19.00 1.73
CA ARG A 99 -13.64 -18.15 1.38
C ARG A 99 -13.15 -16.72 1.20
N LEU A 100 -13.20 -16.22 -0.02
CA LEU A 100 -12.69 -14.90 -0.40
C LEU A 100 -13.68 -13.77 -0.14
N VAL A 101 -14.98 -14.09 -0.09
CA VAL A 101 -16.06 -13.15 0.19
C VAL A 101 -16.60 -13.42 1.58
N VAL A 102 -16.38 -12.46 2.48
CA VAL A 102 -16.71 -12.60 3.90
C VAL A 102 -17.40 -11.32 4.38
N SER A 103 -18.58 -11.46 4.98
CA SER A 103 -19.30 -10.33 5.57
C SER A 103 -18.63 -9.84 6.86
N ASP A 104 -18.85 -8.58 7.21
CA ASP A 104 -18.30 -7.96 8.42
C ASP A 104 -18.82 -8.61 9.73
N THR A 105 -19.91 -9.39 9.67
CA THR A 105 -20.49 -10.12 10.80
C THR A 105 -19.97 -11.56 10.96
N SER A 106 -19.15 -12.05 10.03
CA SER A 106 -18.65 -13.42 10.07
C SER A 106 -17.51 -13.57 11.08
N LYS A 107 -17.47 -14.74 11.76
CA LYS A 107 -16.30 -15.15 12.56
C LYS A 107 -15.11 -15.57 11.69
N THR A 108 -15.35 -15.91 10.42
CA THR A 108 -14.30 -16.22 9.45
C THR A 108 -13.51 -14.95 9.14
N LYS A 109 -12.18 -15.05 9.08
CA LYS A 109 -11.31 -13.95 8.67
C LYS A 109 -11.10 -14.02 7.16
N GLY A 110 -11.39 -12.92 6.46
CA GLY A 110 -11.23 -12.84 5.00
C GLY A 110 -10.97 -11.42 4.52
N ILE A 111 -11.06 -11.23 3.20
CA ILE A 111 -10.75 -9.95 2.54
C ILE A 111 -11.59 -8.81 3.13
N GLY A 112 -12.90 -8.98 3.25
CA GLY A 112 -13.81 -7.92 3.69
C GLY A 112 -13.58 -7.42 5.11
N ASN A 113 -13.18 -8.30 6.05
CA ASN A 113 -13.24 -8.03 7.49
C ASN A 113 -11.90 -8.13 8.24
N TYR A 114 -10.84 -8.69 7.61
CA TYR A 114 -9.54 -8.92 8.23
C TYR A 114 -8.37 -8.29 7.46
N TRP A 115 -8.38 -8.23 6.12
CA TRP A 115 -7.24 -7.69 5.40
C TRP A 115 -7.13 -6.15 5.56
N PRO A 116 -5.97 -5.59 5.97
CA PRO A 116 -5.84 -4.15 6.27
C PRO A 116 -5.60 -3.27 5.04
N TYR A 117 -5.14 -3.83 3.93
CA TYR A 117 -4.80 -3.06 2.72
C TYR A 117 -5.28 -3.79 1.46
N ALA A 118 -5.95 -3.07 0.57
CA ALA A 118 -6.36 -3.61 -0.73
C ALA A 118 -5.15 -3.90 -1.64
N THR A 119 -4.04 -3.16 -1.47
CA THR A 119 -2.80 -3.41 -2.21
C THR A 119 -2.18 -4.77 -1.88
N THR A 120 -2.35 -5.28 -0.65
CA THR A 120 -1.90 -6.63 -0.30
C THR A 120 -2.66 -7.70 -1.07
N LEU A 121 -3.96 -7.50 -1.32
CA LEU A 121 -4.76 -8.40 -2.15
C LEU A 121 -4.22 -8.44 -3.59
N PHE A 122 -3.95 -7.27 -4.18
CA PHE A 122 -3.38 -7.18 -5.52
C PHE A 122 -2.00 -7.85 -5.60
N ASP A 123 -1.09 -7.56 -4.65
CA ASP A 123 0.25 -8.16 -4.60
C ASP A 123 0.18 -9.69 -4.53
N TYR A 124 -0.69 -10.20 -3.64
CA TYR A 124 -0.86 -11.63 -3.47
C TYR A 124 -1.40 -12.31 -4.73
N ILE A 125 -2.43 -11.74 -5.37
CA ILE A 125 -2.96 -12.29 -6.62
C ILE A 125 -1.88 -12.30 -7.71
N ARG A 126 -1.18 -11.18 -7.90
CA ARG A 126 -0.13 -11.04 -8.92
C ARG A 126 1.02 -12.03 -8.73
N ARG A 127 1.45 -12.23 -7.48
CA ARG A 127 2.64 -13.03 -7.15
C ARG A 127 2.33 -14.51 -7.03
N ALA A 128 1.19 -14.88 -6.46
CA ALA A 128 0.93 -16.23 -5.98
C ALA A 128 -0.25 -16.92 -6.69
N MET A 129 -1.09 -16.19 -7.42
CA MET A 129 -2.28 -16.74 -8.05
C MET A 129 -2.21 -16.72 -9.59
N PRO A 130 -2.96 -17.60 -10.28
CA PRO A 130 -3.65 -18.78 -9.73
C PRO A 130 -2.66 -19.78 -9.12
N PHE A 131 -3.09 -20.57 -8.14
CA PHE A 131 -2.18 -21.45 -7.38
C PHE A 131 -1.41 -22.44 -8.27
N ASN A 132 -2.02 -22.91 -9.36
CA ASN A 132 -1.39 -23.81 -10.32
C ASN A 132 -0.54 -23.11 -11.39
N ALA A 133 -0.58 -21.77 -11.47
CA ALA A 133 0.20 -20.97 -12.41
C ALA A 133 0.52 -19.57 -11.84
N PRO A 134 1.29 -19.47 -10.74
CA PRO A 134 1.61 -18.16 -10.14
C PRO A 134 2.33 -17.23 -11.12
N GLY A 135 1.95 -15.95 -11.14
CA GLY A 135 2.57 -14.95 -12.02
C GLY A 135 2.15 -15.03 -13.49
N SER A 136 1.17 -15.87 -13.83
CA SER A 136 0.66 -16.01 -15.21
C SER A 136 -0.32 -14.90 -15.63
N LEU A 137 -0.86 -14.14 -14.68
CA LEU A 137 -1.82 -13.06 -14.95
C LEU A 137 -1.10 -11.78 -15.36
N THR A 138 -1.67 -11.06 -16.32
CA THR A 138 -1.26 -9.69 -16.65
C THR A 138 -1.71 -8.71 -15.56
N ASP A 139 -1.02 -7.58 -15.45
CA ASP A 139 -1.32 -6.57 -14.43
C ASP A 139 -2.78 -6.05 -14.51
N ALA A 140 -3.34 -5.91 -15.71
CA ALA A 140 -4.74 -5.51 -15.93
C ALA A 140 -5.76 -6.58 -15.49
N GLU A 141 -5.42 -7.87 -15.67
CA GLU A 141 -6.23 -8.98 -15.16
C GLU A 141 -6.22 -9.00 -13.63
N VAL A 142 -5.05 -8.77 -13.01
CA VAL A 142 -4.94 -8.65 -11.54
C VAL A 142 -5.77 -7.47 -11.03
N TYR A 143 -5.72 -6.29 -11.68
CA TYR A 143 -6.60 -5.17 -11.31
C TYR A 143 -8.08 -5.55 -11.40
N SER A 144 -8.47 -6.25 -12.46
CA SER A 144 -9.85 -6.65 -12.67
C SER A 144 -10.33 -7.65 -11.61
N LEU A 145 -9.54 -8.69 -11.32
CA LEU A 145 -9.81 -9.66 -10.25
C LEU A 145 -9.87 -9.00 -8.87
N THR A 146 -8.95 -8.09 -8.58
CA THR A 146 -8.94 -7.33 -7.33
C THR A 146 -10.20 -6.48 -7.20
N ALA A 147 -10.61 -5.78 -8.26
CA ALA A 147 -11.84 -4.99 -8.29
C ALA A 147 -13.07 -5.87 -8.03
N PHE A 148 -13.14 -7.04 -8.67
CA PHE A 148 -14.23 -7.99 -8.43
C PHE A 148 -14.31 -8.42 -6.96
N LEU A 149 -13.21 -8.85 -6.37
CA LEU A 149 -13.21 -9.30 -4.96
C LEU A 149 -13.54 -8.15 -3.99
N LEU A 150 -13.05 -6.94 -4.26
CA LEU A 150 -13.39 -5.76 -3.45
C LEU A 150 -14.88 -5.41 -3.56
N GLU A 151 -15.47 -5.45 -4.76
CA GLU A 151 -16.90 -5.20 -4.98
C GLU A 151 -17.76 -6.27 -4.30
N LYS A 152 -17.40 -7.55 -4.43
CA LYS A 152 -18.09 -8.67 -3.76
C LYS A 152 -18.02 -8.57 -2.23
N ASN A 153 -16.94 -7.99 -1.70
CA ASN A 153 -16.83 -7.67 -0.28
C ASN A 153 -17.38 -6.27 0.06
N GLN A 154 -18.07 -5.58 -0.86
CA GLN A 154 -18.68 -4.26 -0.64
C GLN A 154 -17.67 -3.17 -0.21
N ARG A 155 -16.42 -3.26 -0.68
CA ARG A 155 -15.37 -2.27 -0.40
C ARG A 155 -15.27 -1.17 -1.46
N ILE A 156 -15.82 -1.42 -2.65
CA ILE A 156 -15.95 -0.44 -3.74
C ILE A 156 -17.36 -0.51 -4.34
N GLN A 157 -17.78 0.55 -5.02
CA GLN A 157 -19.08 0.63 -5.67
C GLN A 157 -19.08 -0.08 -7.04
N PRO A 158 -20.26 -0.50 -7.54
CA PRO A 158 -20.40 -1.01 -8.90
C PRO A 158 -19.85 -0.04 -9.95
N GLY A 159 -19.11 -0.57 -10.92
CA GLY A 159 -18.53 0.22 -12.01
C GLY A 159 -17.26 1.00 -11.65
N PHE A 160 -16.75 0.87 -10.42
CA PHE A 160 -15.51 1.49 -10.00
C PHE A 160 -14.32 0.99 -10.84
N VAL A 161 -13.50 1.92 -11.33
CA VAL A 161 -12.27 1.63 -12.06
C VAL A 161 -11.10 1.57 -11.08
N LEU A 162 -10.48 0.41 -10.97
CA LEU A 162 -9.34 0.17 -10.11
C LEU A 162 -8.04 0.31 -10.91
N ASP A 163 -7.10 1.13 -10.42
CA ASP A 163 -5.79 1.38 -11.02
C ASP A 163 -4.74 1.70 -9.94
N ALA A 164 -3.54 2.08 -10.35
CA ALA A 164 -2.42 2.37 -9.44
C ALA A 164 -2.71 3.55 -8.47
N GLN A 165 -3.62 4.44 -8.84
CA GLN A 165 -3.96 5.67 -8.13
C GLN A 165 -5.15 5.46 -7.18
N THR A 166 -6.11 4.63 -7.59
CA THR A 166 -7.34 4.37 -6.84
C THR A 166 -7.21 3.21 -5.87
N LEU A 167 -6.44 2.16 -6.19
CA LEU A 167 -6.28 0.98 -5.33
C LEU A 167 -5.76 1.29 -3.90
N PRO A 168 -4.70 2.10 -3.71
CA PRO A 168 -4.22 2.43 -2.36
C PRO A 168 -5.21 3.24 -1.52
N ARG A 169 -6.23 3.83 -2.15
CA ARG A 169 -7.24 4.67 -1.50
C ARG A 169 -8.47 3.88 -1.06
N VAL A 170 -8.59 2.60 -1.45
CA VAL A 170 -9.71 1.74 -1.04
C VAL A 170 -9.64 1.53 0.47
N ALA A 171 -10.70 1.95 1.17
CA ALA A 171 -10.81 1.82 2.60
C ALA A 171 -11.08 0.36 3.00
N MET A 172 -10.18 -0.20 3.83
CA MET A 172 -10.34 -1.53 4.40
C MET A 172 -10.58 -1.39 5.91
N PRO A 173 -11.71 -1.89 6.46
CA PRO A 173 -12.08 -1.62 7.85
C PRO A 173 -11.12 -2.25 8.85
N ALA A 174 -10.49 -3.36 8.48
CA ALA A 174 -9.61 -4.10 9.35
C ALA A 174 -8.33 -3.32 9.70
N LYS A 175 -7.94 -2.34 8.88
CA LYS A 175 -6.74 -1.52 9.11
C LYS A 175 -6.67 -0.94 10.53
N ALA A 176 -7.80 -0.45 11.04
CA ALA A 176 -7.89 0.13 12.38
C ALA A 176 -7.74 -0.90 13.53
N LYS A 177 -7.81 -2.20 13.22
CA LYS A 177 -7.70 -3.30 14.19
C LYS A 177 -6.26 -3.81 14.36
N TYR A 178 -5.31 -3.31 13.58
CA TYR A 178 -3.90 -3.70 13.66
C TYR A 178 -3.10 -2.65 14.41
N ILE A 179 -2.35 -3.10 15.40
CA ILE A 179 -1.39 -2.30 16.16
C ILE A 179 0.01 -2.92 16.02
N LEU A 180 1.04 -2.10 16.20
CA LEU A 180 2.39 -2.63 16.42
C LEU A 180 2.40 -3.40 17.74
N ASP A 181 3.22 -4.43 17.82
CA ASP A 181 3.37 -5.21 19.05
C ASP A 181 3.74 -4.29 20.21
N ASP A 182 2.85 -4.22 21.19
CA ASP A 182 2.94 -3.38 22.39
C ASP A 182 3.29 -4.20 23.63
N ARG A 183 3.57 -5.50 23.48
CA ARG A 183 3.97 -6.37 24.58
C ARG A 183 5.31 -5.90 25.15
N SER A 184 5.33 -5.69 26.46
CA SER A 184 6.53 -5.35 27.23
C SER A 184 6.93 -6.49 28.17
N GLY A 185 8.20 -6.52 28.61
CA GLY A 185 8.67 -7.44 29.66
C GLY A 185 9.15 -8.81 29.18
N GLY A 186 9.18 -9.06 27.87
CA GLY A 186 9.83 -10.23 27.29
C GLY A 186 11.36 -10.05 27.10
N PRO A 187 12.10 -11.13 26.79
CA PRO A 187 13.52 -11.03 26.43
C PRO A 187 13.70 -10.13 25.22
N ILE A 188 14.54 -9.09 25.34
CA ILE A 188 14.91 -8.25 24.20
C ILE A 188 15.98 -8.99 23.40
N ILE A 189 15.61 -9.52 22.23
CA ILE A 189 16.59 -9.99 21.24
C ILE A 189 17.25 -8.75 20.65
N ARG A 190 18.50 -8.50 21.04
CA ARG A 190 19.36 -7.45 20.46
C ARG A 190 20.09 -7.95 19.23
#